data_AF-A0A7Y4R0X0-F1
#
_entry.id   AF-A0A7Y4R0X0-F1
#
_cell.length_a   1.000
_cell.length_b   1.000
_cell.length_c   1.000
_cell.angle_alpha   90.00
_cell.angle_beta   90.00
_cell.angle_gamma   90.00
#
_symmetry.space_group_name_H-M   'P 1'
#
loop_
_entity.id
_entity.type
_entity.pdbx_description
1 polymer ?
#
loop_
_entity_poly.entity_id
_entity_poly.type
_entity_poly.pdbx_seq_one_letter_code
_entity_poly.pdbx_strand_id
1 'polypeptide(L)'
;MATDELLQIAHQWFDAFNQHDLEKLLSLYNDEAEHYSPKLKVRQPASNGLIKGKSALRAWWRDSFDRLPSLQYEVVRLTPYQDRVFMEYIRHVEGEEDLRVGEMLEIDHYKIVWSSVFHQ
;
A
#
# COMPACT_ATOMS: atom_id res chain seq x y z
N MET A 1 -4.76 -11.62 -15.71
CA MET A 1 -4.85 -10.18 -16.04
C MET A 1 -3.73 -9.83 -17.00
N ALA A 2 -3.93 -8.80 -17.81
CA ALA A 2 -2.85 -8.27 -18.64
C ALA A 2 -1.86 -7.50 -17.75
N THR A 3 -0.57 -7.55 -18.09
CA THR A 3 0.50 -6.84 -17.38
C THR A 3 0.18 -5.35 -17.19
N ASP A 4 -0.41 -4.72 -18.21
CA ASP A 4 -0.77 -3.30 -18.19
C ASP A 4 -1.81 -2.96 -17.11
N GLU A 5 -2.73 -3.89 -16.81
CA GLU A 5 -3.76 -3.71 -15.78
C GLU A 5 -3.16 -3.70 -14.38
N LEU A 6 -2.17 -4.58 -14.11
CA LEU A 6 -1.45 -4.62 -12.84
C LEU A 6 -0.66 -3.33 -12.61
N LEU A 7 0.04 -2.86 -13.65
CA LEU A 7 0.79 -1.61 -13.60
C LEU A 7 -0.13 -0.41 -13.41
N GLN A 8 -1.30 -0.40 -14.06
CA GLN A 8 -2.29 0.65 -13.89
C GLN A 8 -2.79 0.73 -12.43
N ILE A 9 -3.12 -0.40 -11.81
CA ILE A 9 -3.55 -0.44 -10.41
C ILE A 9 -2.43 0.05 -9.48
N ALA A 10 -1.18 -0.37 -9.72
CA ALA A 10 -0.03 0.11 -8.96
C ALA A 10 0.15 1.63 -9.06
N HIS A 11 0.07 2.20 -10.27
CA HIS A 11 0.15 3.65 -10.45
C HIS A 11 -1.01 4.39 -9.76
N GLN A 12 -2.24 3.89 -9.87
CA GLN A 12 -3.39 4.45 -9.17
C GLN A 12 -3.22 4.41 -7.65
N TRP A 13 -2.58 3.35 -7.13
CA TRP A 13 -2.25 3.21 -5.71
C TRP A 13 -1.27 4.30 -5.26
N PHE A 14 -0.18 4.52 -6.00
CA PHE A 14 0.77 5.61 -5.72
C PHE A 14 0.11 6.98 -5.81
N ASP A 15 -0.69 7.22 -6.83
CA ASP A 15 -1.42 8.48 -7.00
C ASP A 15 -2.35 8.75 -5.81
N ALA A 16 -3.07 7.73 -5.33
CA ALA A 16 -3.97 7.88 -4.19
C ALA A 16 -3.19 8.19 -2.89
N PHE A 17 -2.05 7.54 -2.67
CA PHE A 17 -1.17 7.84 -1.53
C PHE A 17 -0.60 9.26 -1.61
N ASN A 18 -0.05 9.66 -2.75
CA ASN A 18 0.58 10.98 -2.92
C ASN A 18 -0.43 12.13 -2.86
N GLN A 19 -1.71 11.86 -3.17
CA GLN A 19 -2.82 12.81 -3.02
C GLN A 19 -3.47 12.75 -1.63
N HIS A 20 -3.03 11.84 -0.75
CA HIS A 20 -3.68 11.53 0.52
C HIS A 20 -5.20 11.23 0.37
N ASP A 21 -5.60 10.66 -0.76
CA ASP A 21 -6.99 10.37 -1.10
C ASP A 21 -7.35 8.96 -0.62
N LEU A 22 -7.88 8.91 0.61
CA LEU A 22 -8.26 7.68 1.28
C LEU A 22 -9.35 6.91 0.54
N GLU A 23 -10.31 7.60 -0.06
CA GLU A 23 -11.44 6.92 -0.72
C GLU A 23 -11.02 6.38 -2.08
N LYS A 24 -10.18 7.12 -2.83
CA LYS A 24 -9.56 6.60 -4.05
C LYS A 24 -8.67 5.40 -3.74
N LEU A 25 -7.89 5.43 -2.66
CA LEU A 25 -7.06 4.30 -2.23
C LEU A 25 -7.93 3.08 -1.92
N LEU A 26 -8.92 3.22 -1.02
CA LEU A 26 -9.81 2.12 -0.61
C LEU A 26 -10.64 1.57 -1.78
N SER A 27 -10.91 2.38 -2.80
CA SER A 27 -11.60 1.93 -4.01
C SER A 27 -10.82 0.85 -4.77
N LEU A 28 -9.48 0.82 -4.65
CA LEU A 28 -8.63 -0.18 -5.30
C LEU A 28 -8.67 -1.54 -4.60
N TYR A 29 -9.11 -1.58 -3.34
CA TYR A 29 -9.11 -2.80 -2.52
C TYR A 29 -10.44 -3.56 -2.61
N ASN A 30 -10.34 -4.88 -2.51
CA ASN A 30 -11.47 -5.76 -2.26
C ASN A 30 -12.04 -5.49 -0.85
N ASP A 31 -13.33 -5.75 -0.64
CA ASP A 31 -14.00 -5.54 0.66
C ASP A 31 -13.39 -6.39 1.79
N GLU A 32 -12.88 -7.58 1.45
CA GLU A 32 -12.23 -8.52 2.36
C GLU A 32 -10.69 -8.50 2.27
N ALA A 33 -10.12 -7.51 1.58
CA ALA A 33 -8.68 -7.47 1.36
C ALA A 33 -7.88 -7.46 2.66
N GLU A 34 -6.72 -8.10 2.62
CA GLU A 34 -5.82 -8.25 3.75
C GLU A 34 -4.54 -7.44 3.54
N HIS A 35 -4.01 -6.86 4.62
CA HIS A 35 -2.76 -6.10 4.59
C HIS A 35 -1.83 -6.52 5.70
N TYR A 36 -0.59 -6.83 5.33
CA TYR A 36 0.49 -7.10 6.26
C TYR A 36 1.54 -5.98 6.27
N SER A 37 1.92 -5.54 7.47
CA SER A 37 3.02 -4.59 7.63
C SER A 37 3.81 -4.83 8.93
N PRO A 38 5.16 -4.86 8.88
CA PRO A 38 5.97 -4.84 10.09
C PRO A 38 5.72 -3.61 10.96
N LYS A 39 5.43 -2.44 10.37
CA LYS A 39 5.07 -1.22 11.12
C LYS A 39 3.74 -1.38 11.85
N LEU A 40 2.79 -2.09 11.26
CA LEU A 40 1.52 -2.44 11.91
C LEU A 40 1.77 -3.35 13.11
N LYS A 41 2.67 -4.34 13.01
CA LYS A 41 3.04 -5.21 14.13
C LYS A 41 3.63 -4.43 15.32
N VAL A 42 4.43 -3.39 15.04
CA VAL A 42 5.00 -2.53 16.09
C VAL A 42 3.92 -1.62 16.71
N ARG A 43 3.05 -1.02 15.89
CA ARG A 43 2.03 -0.05 16.37
C ARG A 43 0.83 -0.72 17.02
N GLN A 44 0.43 -1.88 16.53
CA GLN A 44 -0.70 -2.66 17.01
C GLN A 44 -0.25 -4.12 17.22
N PRO A 45 0.48 -4.43 18.30
CA PRO A 45 1.01 -5.78 18.52
C PRO A 45 -0.04 -6.89 18.50
N ALA A 46 -1.26 -6.60 18.94
CA ALA A 46 -2.39 -7.53 18.92
C ALA A 46 -2.83 -7.95 17.51
N SER A 47 -2.55 -7.14 16.48
CA SER A 47 -2.82 -7.49 15.07
C SER A 47 -1.84 -8.54 14.52
N ASN A 48 -0.71 -8.76 15.21
CA ASN A 48 0.43 -9.52 14.71
C ASN A 48 0.93 -9.05 13.32
N GLY A 49 0.66 -7.79 12.97
CA GLY A 49 1.00 -7.18 11.69
C GLY A 49 0.01 -7.43 10.57
N LEU A 50 -1.15 -8.03 10.84
CA LEU A 50 -2.17 -8.36 9.84
C LEU A 50 -3.51 -7.67 10.17
N ILE A 51 -4.10 -7.01 9.17
CA ILE A 51 -5.47 -6.50 9.23
C ILE A 51 -6.27 -6.98 8.02
N LYS A 52 -7.58 -7.11 8.20
CA LYS A 52 -8.52 -7.58 7.18
C LYS A 52 -9.71 -6.65 7.03
N GLY A 53 -10.08 -6.43 5.77
CA GLY A 53 -11.30 -5.76 5.36
C GLY A 53 -11.21 -4.23 5.36
N LYS A 54 -12.04 -3.60 4.53
CA LYS A 54 -12.00 -2.15 4.27
C LYS A 54 -12.08 -1.27 5.52
N SER A 55 -12.82 -1.67 6.54
CA SER A 55 -12.93 -0.90 7.78
C SER A 55 -11.59 -0.80 8.53
N ALA A 56 -10.86 -1.92 8.62
CA ALA A 56 -9.55 -1.95 9.27
C ALA A 56 -8.50 -1.21 8.44
N LEU A 57 -8.53 -1.44 7.11
CA LEU A 57 -7.68 -0.74 6.15
C LEU A 57 -7.88 0.78 6.21
N ARG A 58 -9.14 1.24 6.21
CA ARG A 58 -9.49 2.67 6.33
C ARG A 58 -8.91 3.28 7.60
N ALA A 59 -9.06 2.61 8.74
CA ALA A 59 -8.53 3.10 10.01
C ALA A 59 -7.00 3.22 9.97
N TRP A 60 -6.32 2.22 9.40
CA TRP A 60 -4.87 2.18 9.30
C TRP A 60 -4.29 3.26 8.37
N TRP A 61 -4.85 3.43 7.18
CA TRP A 61 -4.35 4.43 6.23
C TRP A 61 -4.72 5.86 6.62
N ARG A 62 -5.90 6.08 7.21
CA ARG A 62 -6.26 7.39 7.77
C ARG A 62 -5.27 7.82 8.85
N ASP A 63 -4.97 6.94 9.82
CA ASP A 63 -3.94 7.22 10.83
C ASP A 63 -2.57 7.52 10.21
N SER A 64 -2.23 6.85 9.11
CA SER A 64 -0.97 7.11 8.40
C SER A 64 -0.94 8.50 7.75
N PHE A 65 -2.03 8.93 7.12
CA PHE A 65 -2.15 10.26 6.52
C PHE A 65 -2.18 11.38 7.56
N ASP A 66 -2.91 11.18 8.67
CA ASP A 66 -2.96 12.14 9.76
C ASP A 66 -1.58 12.35 10.41
N ARG A 67 -0.78 11.29 10.52
CA ARG A 67 0.56 11.35 11.11
C ARG A 67 1.64 11.84 10.16
N LEU A 68 1.50 11.58 8.86
CA LEU A 68 2.52 11.85 7.85
C LEU A 68 1.93 12.72 6.73
N PRO A 69 1.55 13.97 7.00
CA PRO A 69 0.87 14.83 6.02
C PRO A 69 1.76 15.25 4.84
N SER A 70 3.09 15.15 4.97
CA SER A 70 4.06 15.42 3.91
C SER A 70 4.51 14.16 3.17
N LEU A 71 3.84 13.02 3.40
CA LEU A 71 4.17 11.74 2.77
C LEU A 71 4.13 11.87 1.24
N GLN A 72 5.21 11.44 0.59
CA GLN A 72 5.29 11.26 -0.84
C GLN A 72 6.05 9.97 -1.15
N TYR A 73 5.58 9.25 -2.16
CA TYR A 73 6.21 8.06 -2.70
C TYR A 73 6.76 8.34 -4.09
N GLU A 74 8.04 8.05 -4.28
CA GLU A 74 8.74 8.04 -5.56
C GLU A 74 8.88 6.60 -6.05
N VAL A 75 8.30 6.28 -7.20
CA VAL A 75 8.38 4.94 -7.79
C VAL A 75 9.80 4.70 -8.32
N VAL A 76 10.45 3.64 -7.85
CA VAL A 76 11.76 3.19 -8.35
C VAL A 76 11.57 2.12 -9.42
N ARG A 77 10.74 1.10 -9.14
CA ARG A 77 10.52 -0.02 -10.04
C ARG A 77 9.20 -0.72 -9.76
N LEU A 78 8.50 -1.11 -10.82
CA LEU A 78 7.35 -2.00 -10.75
C LEU A 78 7.68 -3.28 -11.51
N THR A 79 7.48 -4.43 -10.87
CA THR A 79 7.75 -5.76 -11.43
C THR A 79 6.48 -6.60 -11.39
N PRO A 80 5.66 -6.58 -12.46
CA PRO A 80 4.46 -7.39 -12.56
C PRO A 80 4.79 -8.86 -12.84
N TYR A 81 4.04 -9.77 -12.24
CA TYR A 81 4.16 -11.21 -12.46
C TYR A 81 2.81 -11.88 -12.17
N GLN A 82 2.23 -12.57 -13.17
CA GLN A 82 0.94 -13.26 -13.07
C GLN A 82 -0.22 -12.33 -12.63
N ASP A 83 -0.60 -12.39 -11.36
CA ASP A 83 -1.69 -11.70 -10.68
C ASP A 83 -1.19 -10.71 -9.62
N ARG A 84 0.12 -10.44 -9.58
CA ARG A 84 0.76 -9.61 -8.57
C ARG A 84 1.74 -8.62 -9.17
N VAL A 85 2.00 -7.56 -8.42
CA VAL A 85 3.01 -6.56 -8.75
C VAL A 85 3.86 -6.30 -7.52
N PHE A 86 5.17 -6.49 -7.68
CA PHE A 86 6.15 -6.05 -6.70
C PHE A 86 6.54 -4.60 -6.99
N MET A 87 6.48 -3.77 -5.97
CA MET A 87 6.70 -2.34 -6.05
C MET A 87 7.91 -1.98 -5.20
N GLU A 88 8.88 -1.31 -5.80
CA GLU A 88 10.01 -0.69 -5.12
C GLU A 88 9.82 0.82 -5.21
N TYR A 89 9.85 1.50 -4.08
CA TYR A 89 9.67 2.95 -4.01
C TYR A 89 10.46 3.57 -2.87
N ILE A 90 10.70 4.87 -2.95
CA ILE A 90 11.28 5.67 -1.88
C ILE A 90 10.14 6.44 -1.21
N ARG A 91 10.11 6.38 0.10
CA ARG A 91 9.21 7.19 0.92
C ARG A 91 9.95 8.42 1.42
N HIS A 92 9.42 9.58 1.05
CA HIS A 92 9.80 10.88 1.57
C HIS A 92 8.79 11.34 2.61
N VAL A 93 9.30 11.84 3.74
CA VAL A 93 8.53 12.57 4.75
C VAL A 93 9.42 13.69 5.24
N GLU A 94 8.89 14.91 5.32
CA GLU A 94 9.65 16.06 5.81
C GLU A 94 10.19 15.81 7.23
N GLY A 95 11.50 15.99 7.41
CA GLY A 95 12.17 15.78 8.70
C GLY A 95 12.51 14.32 9.02
N GLU A 96 12.25 13.38 8.12
CA GLU A 96 12.68 11.98 8.23
C GLU A 96 13.67 11.63 7.12
N GLU A 97 14.52 10.62 7.36
CA GLU A 97 15.34 10.06 6.29
C GLU A 97 14.48 9.30 5.27
N ASP A 98 14.91 9.38 4.01
CA ASP A 98 14.30 8.63 2.92
C ASP A 98 14.35 7.14 3.21
N LEU A 99 13.20 6.49 3.08
CA LEU A 99 13.06 5.06 3.35
C LEU A 99 12.78 4.31 2.06
N ARG A 100 13.64 3.36 1.70
CA ARG A 100 13.36 2.40 0.61
C ARG A 100 12.39 1.34 1.08
N VAL A 101 11.35 1.11 0.28
CA VAL A 101 10.27 0.16 0.60
C VAL A 101 10.07 -0.79 -0.56
N GLY A 102 9.95 -2.08 -0.23
CA GLY A 102 9.40 -3.09 -1.13
C GLY A 102 7.98 -3.43 -0.70
N GLU A 103 7.03 -3.47 -1.62
CA GLU A 103 5.65 -3.85 -1.32
C GLU A 103 5.09 -4.74 -2.43
N MET A 104 4.41 -5.81 -2.05
CA MET A 104 3.72 -6.69 -3.00
C MET A 104 2.21 -6.41 -2.93
N LEU A 105 1.58 -6.26 -4.10
CA LEU A 105 0.13 -6.30 -4.24
C LEU A 105 -0.25 -7.58 -5.01
N GLU A 106 -1.19 -8.36 -4.46
CA GLU A 106 -1.89 -9.40 -5.20
C GLU A 106 -3.27 -8.88 -5.59
N ILE A 107 -3.62 -9.06 -6.86
CA ILE A 107 -4.79 -8.46 -7.49
C ILE A 107 -5.66 -9.60 -8.01
N ASP A 108 -6.96 -9.51 -7.77
CA ASP A 108 -7.97 -10.38 -8.35
C ASP A 108 -9.17 -9.55 -8.77
N HIS A 109 -9.74 -9.86 -9.94
CA HIS A 109 -10.87 -9.11 -10.52
C HIS A 109 -10.71 -7.58 -10.43
N TYR A 110 -9.52 -7.04 -10.79
CA TYR A 110 -9.18 -5.62 -10.73
C TYR A 110 -9.19 -4.98 -9.35
N LYS A 111 -9.15 -5.78 -8.28
CA LYS A 111 -9.08 -5.33 -6.89
C LYS A 111 -7.88 -5.93 -6.20
N ILE A 112 -7.21 -5.14 -5.36
CA ILE A 112 -6.16 -5.64 -4.47
C ILE A 112 -6.83 -6.52 -3.41
N VAL A 113 -6.45 -7.79 -3.35
CA VAL A 113 -6.95 -8.77 -2.38
C VAL A 113 -5.95 -8.99 -1.23
N TRP A 114 -4.66 -8.77 -1.49
CA TRP A 114 -3.61 -8.84 -0.50
C TRP A 114 -2.54 -7.77 -0.75
N SER A 115 -2.04 -7.14 0.32
CA SER A 115 -0.80 -6.37 0.24
C SER A 115 0.15 -6.67 1.39
N SER A 116 1.46 -6.67 1.12
CA SER A 116 2.49 -6.94 2.13
C SER A 116 3.73 -6.09 1.95
N VAL A 117 4.17 -5.48 3.04
CA VAL A 117 5.30 -4.55 3.08
C VAL A 117 6.57 -5.23 3.60
N PHE A 118 7.67 -4.99 2.91
CA PHE A 118 9.03 -5.44 3.24
C PHE A 118 9.91 -4.21 3.47
N HIS A 119 10.56 -4.16 4.64
CA HIS A 119 11.59 -3.18 4.94
C HIS A 119 12.95 -3.87 4.78
N GLN A 120 13.95 -3.12 4.28
CA GLN A 120 15.35 -3.49 4.47
C GLN A 120 15.82 -3.03 5.86
#